data_AF-A0A9P4TRB7-F1
#
_entry.id   AF-A0A9P4TRB7-F1
#
_cell.length_a   1.000
_cell.length_b   1.000
_cell.length_c   1.000
_cell.angle_alpha   90.00
_cell.angle_beta   90.00
_cell.angle_gamma   90.00
#
_symmetry.space_group_name_H-M   'P 1'
#
loop_
_entity.id
_entity.type
_entity.pdbx_description
1 polymer ?
#
loop_
_entity_poly.entity_id
_entity_poly.type
_entity_poly.pdbx_seq_one_letter_code
_entity_poly.pdbx_strand_id
1 'polypeptide(L)'
;MSPQEVRKEMDSRSRYGFYQLARSQGMINMDHNTANTIYTEFISARKQQDTKDTVLGLADKYKLKVADITALALVTFRVPDITDKHDRLPPSQHKQVSHELLLGCVKAKDPLATLHLLSAVNNKDTIAVARNTFNFLTSKDIQLCHGILSEFAEQGNADALTLKGQFLEQEGRKEEAQKLYEKAMTLKDTKYNPANQELLPMAIPVIPPWNAFGSMLLASKDPASRQRAKEVLEIGAFKGDDPLAYYHLASLEDGQTGNWLKFMTKAAASGHAVAMYEIANFYANASSDGKLNPSIPMDSILTKALSWLANWKSGGPLRLAQEWFELAARKGYKPAMIELVDLYEVNGYADMVVAVLENMVEPPAKGKVETWPALVTEARERLPAARARLKASLAKE
;
A
#
# COMPACT_ATOMS: atom_id res chain seq x y z
N MET A 1 -36.24 -4.48 -22.56
CA MET A 1 -34.87 -3.95 -22.64
C MET A 1 -33.94 -5.08 -23.06
N SER A 2 -33.09 -4.83 -24.05
CA SER A 2 -32.01 -5.75 -24.39
C SER A 2 -31.01 -5.90 -23.22
N PRO A 3 -30.26 -7.01 -23.14
CA PRO A 3 -29.21 -7.15 -22.11
C PRO A 3 -28.23 -5.97 -22.08
N GLN A 4 -27.96 -5.36 -23.23
CA GLN A 4 -27.09 -4.18 -23.36
C GLN A 4 -27.71 -2.92 -22.72
N GLU A 5 -29.01 -2.71 -22.88
CA GLU A 5 -29.73 -1.58 -22.26
C GLU A 5 -29.79 -1.73 -20.75
N VAL A 6 -30.13 -2.93 -20.27
CA VAL A 6 -30.12 -3.25 -18.83
C VAL A 6 -28.73 -3.02 -18.26
N ARG A 7 -27.68 -3.48 -18.97
CA ARG A 7 -26.29 -3.27 -18.56
C ARG A 7 -25.95 -1.78 -18.44
N LYS A 8 -26.30 -1.00 -19.46
CA LYS A 8 -26.03 0.45 -19.49
C LYS A 8 -26.70 1.17 -18.32
N GLU A 9 -27.94 0.79 -17.99
CA GLU A 9 -28.66 1.35 -16.84
C GLU A 9 -27.99 0.98 -15.51
N MET A 10 -27.64 -0.29 -15.31
CA MET A 10 -26.94 -0.75 -14.11
C MET A 10 -25.59 -0.06 -13.94
N ASP A 11 -24.79 0.00 -15.01
CA ASP A 11 -23.49 0.67 -15.02
C ASP A 11 -23.62 2.16 -14.70
N SER A 12 -24.70 2.80 -15.16
CA SER A 12 -24.98 4.20 -14.85
C SER A 12 -25.27 4.40 -13.36
N ARG A 13 -26.13 3.55 -12.76
CA ARG A 13 -26.47 3.62 -11.34
C ARG A 13 -25.27 3.34 -10.44
N SER A 14 -24.50 2.29 -10.73
CA SER A 14 -23.29 1.93 -9.98
C SER A 14 -22.25 3.05 -10.00
N ARG A 15 -21.97 3.57 -11.19
CA ARG A 15 -21.01 4.67 -11.37
C ARG A 15 -21.44 5.93 -10.63
N TYR A 16 -22.73 6.28 -10.71
CA TYR A 16 -23.29 7.45 -10.02
C TYR A 16 -23.08 7.36 -8.49
N GLY A 17 -23.45 6.24 -7.87
CA GLY A 17 -23.25 6.03 -6.44
C GLY A 17 -21.77 6.06 -6.05
N PHE A 18 -20.91 5.47 -6.88
CA PHE A 18 -19.46 5.47 -6.63
C PHE A 18 -18.84 6.87 -6.74
N TYR A 19 -19.29 7.68 -7.71
CA TYR A 19 -18.85 9.08 -7.84
C TYR A 19 -19.32 9.95 -6.67
N GLN A 20 -20.53 9.73 -6.18
CA GLN A 20 -21.03 10.41 -4.97
C GLN A 20 -20.16 10.09 -3.76
N LEU A 21 -19.83 8.81 -3.55
CA LEU A 21 -18.93 8.37 -2.48
C LEU A 21 -17.54 8.98 -2.65
N ALA A 22 -16.94 8.88 -3.85
CA ALA A 22 -15.62 9.43 -4.15
C ALA A 22 -15.55 10.94 -3.88
N ARG A 23 -16.60 11.69 -4.23
CA ARG A 23 -16.68 13.12 -3.91
C ARG A 23 -16.75 13.37 -2.41
N SER A 24 -17.57 12.61 -1.67
CA SER A 24 -17.67 12.74 -0.21
C SER A 24 -16.35 12.46 0.52
N GLN A 25 -15.48 11.64 -0.08
CA GLN A 25 -14.15 11.31 0.42
C GLN A 25 -13.05 12.23 -0.13
N GLY A 26 -13.40 13.27 -0.89
CA GLY A 26 -12.43 14.21 -1.47
C GLY A 26 -11.59 13.62 -2.61
N MET A 27 -11.94 12.46 -3.16
CA MET A 27 -11.17 11.80 -4.23
C MET A 27 -11.36 12.41 -5.62
N ILE A 28 -12.41 13.22 -5.82
CA ILE A 28 -12.62 13.97 -7.06
C ILE A 28 -13.05 15.39 -6.73
N ASN A 29 -12.57 16.34 -7.54
CA ASN A 29 -12.89 17.75 -7.41
C ASN A 29 -14.04 18.20 -8.33
N MET A 30 -15.04 17.35 -8.49
CA MET A 30 -16.24 17.63 -9.26
C MET A 30 -17.43 16.90 -8.64
N ASP A 31 -18.65 17.42 -8.81
CA ASP A 31 -19.84 16.72 -8.34
C ASP A 31 -20.13 15.47 -9.21
N HIS A 32 -20.92 14.54 -8.66
CA HIS A 32 -21.18 13.26 -9.30
C HIS A 32 -21.99 13.38 -10.60
N ASN A 33 -22.79 14.44 -10.78
CA ASN A 33 -23.51 14.66 -12.04
C ASN A 33 -22.52 15.10 -13.12
N THR A 34 -21.66 16.07 -12.81
CA THR A 34 -20.58 16.51 -13.70
C THR A 34 -19.67 15.34 -14.09
N ALA A 35 -19.22 14.54 -13.13
CA ALA A 35 -18.42 13.34 -13.38
C ALA A 35 -19.12 12.34 -14.33
N ASN A 36 -20.42 12.12 -14.14
CA ASN A 36 -21.21 11.23 -15.00
C ASN A 36 -21.42 11.80 -16.42
N THR A 37 -21.60 13.10 -16.53
CA THR A 37 -21.70 13.79 -17.83
C THR A 37 -20.38 13.71 -18.59
N ILE A 38 -19.24 14.00 -17.94
CA ILE A 38 -17.90 13.86 -18.54
C ILE A 38 -17.68 12.45 -19.06
N TYR A 39 -18.02 11.42 -18.28
CA TYR A 39 -17.92 10.01 -18.70
C TYR A 39 -18.75 9.74 -19.97
N THR A 40 -19.98 10.23 -20.01
CA THR A 40 -20.91 10.01 -21.14
C THR A 40 -20.45 10.75 -22.41
N GLU A 41 -19.98 11.99 -22.24
CA GLU A 41 -19.43 12.79 -23.34
C GLU A 41 -18.14 12.20 -23.88
N PHE A 42 -17.24 11.73 -23.01
CA PHE A 42 -16.02 11.02 -23.43
C PHE A 42 -16.33 9.80 -24.29
N ILE A 43 -17.28 8.94 -23.87
CA ILE A 43 -17.67 7.76 -24.65
C ILE A 43 -18.21 8.12 -26.04
N SER A 44 -18.92 9.25 -26.13
CA SER A 44 -19.52 9.72 -27.37
C SER A 44 -18.46 10.29 -28.32
N ALA A 45 -17.49 11.03 -27.78
CA ALA A 45 -16.43 11.70 -28.54
C ALA A 45 -15.27 10.78 -28.95
N ARG A 46 -14.90 9.78 -28.13
CA ARG A 46 -13.71 8.92 -28.35
C ARG A 46 -13.69 8.12 -29.66
N LYS A 47 -14.85 7.98 -30.32
CA LYS A 47 -14.94 7.31 -31.63
C LYS A 47 -14.60 8.23 -32.80
N GLN A 48 -14.62 9.55 -32.58
CA GLN A 48 -14.53 10.57 -33.62
C GLN A 48 -13.28 11.43 -33.48
N GLN A 49 -12.70 11.51 -32.29
CA GLN A 49 -11.59 12.40 -31.95
C GLN A 49 -10.46 11.63 -31.26
N ASP A 50 -9.23 12.17 -31.31
CA ASP A 50 -8.14 11.64 -30.49
C ASP A 50 -8.47 11.77 -29.00
N THR A 51 -8.04 10.80 -28.20
CA THR A 51 -8.32 10.75 -26.77
C THR A 51 -7.70 11.93 -26.01
N LYS A 52 -6.57 12.48 -26.48
CA LYS A 52 -5.96 13.69 -25.93
C LYS A 52 -6.87 14.89 -26.08
N ASP A 53 -7.32 15.14 -27.31
CA ASP A 53 -8.14 16.32 -27.64
C ASP A 53 -9.49 16.25 -26.93
N THR A 54 -10.07 15.04 -26.82
CA THR A 54 -11.27 14.80 -26.04
C THR A 54 -11.06 15.16 -24.57
N VAL A 55 -9.97 14.70 -23.94
CA VAL A 55 -9.67 14.99 -22.53
C VAL A 55 -9.44 16.49 -22.31
N LEU A 56 -8.68 17.16 -23.19
CA LEU A 56 -8.43 18.59 -23.11
C LEU A 56 -9.73 19.40 -23.26
N GLY A 57 -10.58 19.03 -24.22
CA GLY A 57 -11.87 19.69 -24.43
C GLY A 57 -12.83 19.50 -23.25
N LEU A 58 -12.84 18.32 -22.63
CA LEU A 58 -13.61 18.08 -21.40
C LEU A 58 -13.07 18.89 -20.23
N ALA A 59 -11.74 18.91 -20.03
CA ALA A 59 -11.13 19.71 -18.98
C ALA A 59 -11.48 21.20 -19.11
N ASP A 60 -11.35 21.76 -20.31
CA ASP A 60 -11.71 23.16 -20.60
C ASP A 60 -13.21 23.44 -20.38
N LYS A 61 -14.09 22.63 -20.98
CA LYS A 61 -15.55 22.79 -20.90
C LYS A 61 -16.06 22.83 -19.47
N TYR A 62 -15.51 21.98 -18.59
CA TYR A 62 -15.93 21.89 -17.18
C TYR A 62 -15.05 22.72 -16.24
N LYS A 63 -14.11 23.51 -16.75
CA LYS A 63 -13.15 24.33 -15.97
C LYS A 63 -12.36 23.49 -14.96
N LEU A 64 -11.94 22.31 -15.38
CA LEU A 64 -11.16 21.35 -14.63
C LEU A 64 -9.71 21.32 -15.11
N LYS A 65 -8.80 20.85 -14.27
CA LYS A 65 -7.43 20.48 -14.69
C LYS A 65 -7.45 19.08 -15.29
N VAL A 66 -6.46 18.76 -16.12
CA VAL A 66 -6.29 17.38 -16.62
C VAL A 66 -6.15 16.38 -15.47
N ALA A 67 -5.47 16.77 -14.38
CA ALA A 67 -5.35 15.97 -13.16
C ALA A 67 -6.71 15.59 -12.54
N ASP A 68 -7.72 16.46 -12.64
CA ASP A 68 -9.08 16.15 -12.15
C ASP A 68 -9.75 15.07 -13.03
N ILE A 69 -9.47 15.06 -14.35
CA ILE A 69 -9.92 14.01 -15.27
C ILE A 69 -9.17 12.70 -15.01
N THR A 70 -7.87 12.75 -14.71
CA THR A 70 -7.11 11.59 -14.22
C THR A 70 -7.77 11.01 -12.96
N ALA A 71 -8.18 11.88 -12.03
CA ALA A 71 -8.86 11.45 -10.81
C ALA A 71 -10.16 10.70 -11.07
N LEU A 72 -10.98 11.28 -11.95
CA LEU A 72 -12.21 10.66 -12.42
C LEU A 72 -11.92 9.29 -13.07
N ALA A 73 -10.89 9.18 -13.89
CA ALA A 73 -10.52 7.94 -14.55
C ALA A 73 -10.12 6.86 -13.53
N LEU A 74 -9.32 7.20 -12.50
CA LEU A 74 -8.95 6.28 -11.43
C LEU A 74 -10.16 5.80 -10.63
N VAL A 75 -11.09 6.70 -10.30
CA VAL A 75 -12.34 6.33 -9.61
C VAL A 75 -13.21 5.45 -10.50
N THR A 76 -13.31 5.76 -11.79
CA THR A 76 -14.05 4.96 -12.78
C THR A 76 -13.52 3.53 -12.86
N PHE A 77 -12.20 3.33 -12.79
CA PHE A 77 -11.57 2.01 -12.82
C PHE A 77 -12.04 1.09 -11.68
N ARG A 78 -12.45 1.72 -10.57
CA ARG A 78 -12.71 1.08 -9.28
C ARG A 78 -14.18 0.83 -9.04
N VAL A 79 -15.05 1.27 -9.96
CA VAL A 79 -16.47 0.92 -9.95
C VAL A 79 -16.59 -0.61 -10.06
N PRO A 80 -17.20 -1.29 -9.06
CA PRO A 80 -17.36 -2.73 -9.10
C PRO A 80 -18.20 -3.17 -10.31
N ASP A 81 -17.78 -4.25 -10.95
CA ASP A 81 -18.59 -4.89 -11.98
C ASP A 81 -19.72 -5.68 -11.31
N ILE A 82 -20.98 -5.44 -11.70
CA ILE A 82 -22.10 -6.24 -11.23
C ILE A 82 -22.17 -7.52 -12.05
N THR A 83 -21.91 -8.64 -11.40
CA THR A 83 -22.07 -9.97 -12.00
C THR A 83 -23.53 -10.42 -11.92
N ASP A 84 -24.11 -10.81 -13.05
CA ASP A 84 -25.40 -11.51 -13.09
C ASP A 84 -25.19 -12.97 -12.71
N LYS A 85 -26.05 -13.53 -11.85
CA LYS A 85 -25.99 -14.95 -11.45
C LYS A 85 -26.13 -15.90 -12.63
N HIS A 86 -26.73 -15.44 -13.73
CA HIS A 86 -26.95 -16.21 -14.93
C HIS A 86 -26.01 -15.81 -16.09
N ASP A 87 -25.00 -14.97 -15.84
CA ASP A 87 -24.06 -14.47 -16.85
C ASP A 87 -24.73 -13.92 -18.13
N ARG A 88 -25.95 -13.37 -18.03
CA ARG A 88 -26.68 -12.83 -19.20
C ARG A 88 -26.27 -11.41 -19.54
N LEU A 89 -25.62 -10.72 -18.60
CA LEU A 89 -25.17 -9.35 -18.79
C LEU A 89 -23.77 -9.32 -19.40
N PRO A 90 -23.53 -8.49 -20.43
CA PRO A 90 -22.17 -8.26 -20.91
C PRO A 90 -21.29 -7.62 -19.81
N PRO A 91 -19.95 -7.72 -19.92
CA PRO A 91 -19.03 -7.10 -18.97
C PRO A 91 -19.15 -5.57 -18.90
N SER A 92 -18.78 -4.99 -17.75
CA SER A 92 -18.71 -3.53 -17.61
C SER A 92 -17.75 -2.90 -18.61
N GLN A 93 -18.12 -1.73 -19.14
CA GLN A 93 -17.18 -0.88 -19.88
C GLN A 93 -16.37 0.07 -18.99
N HIS A 94 -16.62 0.13 -17.67
CA HIS A 94 -15.96 1.12 -16.79
C HIS A 94 -14.44 1.04 -16.84
N LYS A 95 -13.86 -0.17 -16.75
CA LYS A 95 -12.40 -0.36 -16.78
C LYS A 95 -11.78 0.03 -18.12
N GLN A 96 -12.41 -0.35 -19.22
CA GLN A 96 -11.94 0.01 -20.56
C GLN A 96 -12.02 1.53 -20.79
N VAL A 97 -13.13 2.17 -20.42
CA VAL A 97 -13.29 3.63 -20.55
C VAL A 97 -12.31 4.37 -19.66
N SER A 98 -12.09 3.89 -18.43
CA SER A 98 -11.08 4.42 -17.52
C SER A 98 -9.68 4.33 -18.11
N HIS A 99 -9.30 3.18 -18.67
CA HIS A 99 -8.02 3.00 -19.34
C HIS A 99 -7.82 4.00 -20.48
N GLU A 100 -8.83 4.18 -21.34
CA GLU A 100 -8.76 5.13 -22.45
C GLU A 100 -8.70 6.59 -21.97
N LEU A 101 -9.44 6.94 -20.91
CA LEU A 101 -9.33 8.25 -20.25
C LEU A 101 -7.91 8.48 -19.72
N LEU A 102 -7.32 7.49 -19.03
CA LEU A 102 -5.95 7.57 -18.51
C LEU A 102 -4.95 7.77 -19.65
N LEU A 103 -5.06 7.04 -20.76
CA LEU A 103 -4.20 7.25 -21.93
C LEU A 103 -4.38 8.63 -22.55
N GLY A 104 -5.62 9.15 -22.61
CA GLY A 104 -5.87 10.54 -23.01
C GLY A 104 -5.15 11.54 -22.09
N CYS A 105 -5.17 11.31 -20.78
CA CYS A 105 -4.46 12.12 -19.80
C CYS A 105 -2.93 12.01 -19.93
N VAL A 106 -2.39 10.82 -20.21
CA VAL A 106 -0.96 10.62 -20.52
C VAL A 106 -0.55 11.44 -21.75
N LYS A 107 -1.32 11.35 -22.85
CA LYS A 107 -1.07 12.14 -24.06
C LYS A 107 -1.19 13.65 -23.82
N ALA A 108 -2.04 14.04 -22.88
CA ALA A 108 -2.20 15.41 -22.39
C ALA A 108 -1.12 15.83 -21.37
N LYS A 109 -0.08 15.01 -21.17
CA LYS A 109 1.07 15.25 -20.29
C LYS A 109 0.70 15.42 -18.82
N ASP A 110 -0.28 14.64 -18.34
CA ASP A 110 -0.55 14.52 -16.91
C ASP A 110 0.47 13.56 -16.24
N PRO A 111 1.25 14.03 -15.23
CA PRO A 111 2.23 13.19 -14.55
C PRO A 111 1.62 12.03 -13.79
N LEU A 112 0.47 12.25 -13.14
CA LEU A 112 -0.18 11.23 -12.32
C LEU A 112 -0.66 10.04 -13.16
N ALA A 113 -1.28 10.30 -14.31
CA ALA A 113 -1.71 9.23 -15.22
C ALA A 113 -0.52 8.39 -15.70
N THR A 114 0.59 9.05 -16.09
CA THR A 114 1.81 8.37 -16.56
C THR A 114 2.44 7.51 -15.46
N LEU A 115 2.61 8.08 -14.26
CA LEU A 115 3.15 7.37 -13.10
C LEU A 115 2.24 6.20 -12.72
N HIS A 116 0.92 6.38 -12.68
CA HIS A 116 -0.03 5.32 -12.34
C HIS A 116 0.08 4.10 -13.27
N LEU A 117 0.06 4.33 -14.58
CA LEU A 117 0.11 3.24 -15.56
C LEU A 117 1.45 2.52 -15.53
N LEU A 118 2.58 3.23 -15.41
CA LEU A 118 3.89 2.59 -15.34
C LEU A 118 4.19 1.94 -13.98
N SER A 119 3.67 2.50 -12.88
CA SER A 119 3.69 1.80 -11.59
C SER A 119 2.85 0.53 -11.65
N ALA A 120 1.80 0.47 -12.48
CA ALA A 120 1.07 -0.76 -12.72
C ALA A 120 1.93 -1.83 -13.42
N VAL A 121 2.72 -1.42 -14.43
CA VAL A 121 3.68 -2.31 -15.10
C VAL A 121 4.70 -2.85 -14.10
N ASN A 122 5.27 -1.97 -13.27
CA ASN A 122 6.32 -2.31 -12.30
C ASN A 122 5.83 -3.22 -11.16
N ASN A 123 4.55 -3.12 -10.78
CA ASN A 123 4.01 -3.78 -9.58
C ASN A 123 2.93 -4.84 -9.90
N LYS A 124 2.80 -5.28 -11.15
CA LYS A 124 1.75 -6.23 -11.58
C LYS A 124 1.77 -7.56 -10.83
N ASP A 125 2.94 -7.97 -10.35
CA ASP A 125 3.10 -9.25 -9.66
C ASP A 125 2.80 -9.14 -8.16
N THR A 126 2.98 -7.95 -7.57
CA THR A 126 2.87 -7.70 -6.12
C THR A 126 1.53 -7.07 -5.71
N ILE A 127 0.94 -6.21 -6.56
CA ILE A 127 -0.26 -5.43 -6.23
C ILE A 127 -1.41 -5.82 -7.16
N ALA A 128 -2.53 -6.29 -6.58
CA ALA A 128 -3.69 -6.74 -7.34
C ALA A 128 -4.30 -5.67 -8.26
N VAL A 129 -4.37 -4.40 -7.82
CA VAL A 129 -4.81 -3.31 -8.70
C VAL A 129 -3.83 -3.09 -9.84
N ALA A 130 -2.52 -3.11 -9.59
CA ALA A 130 -1.50 -2.94 -10.63
C ALA A 130 -1.65 -4.00 -11.71
N ARG A 131 -1.87 -5.25 -11.33
CA ARG A 131 -2.17 -6.34 -12.27
C ARG A 131 -3.41 -6.06 -13.10
N ASN A 132 -4.50 -5.66 -12.45
CA ASN A 132 -5.75 -5.38 -13.14
C ASN A 132 -5.61 -4.22 -14.13
N THR A 133 -4.87 -3.16 -13.78
CA THR A 133 -4.57 -2.03 -14.67
C THR A 133 -3.67 -2.46 -15.82
N PHE A 134 -2.60 -3.22 -15.53
CA PHE A 134 -1.65 -3.74 -16.51
C PHE A 134 -2.33 -4.57 -17.61
N ASN A 135 -3.35 -5.36 -17.26
CA ASN A 135 -4.08 -6.21 -18.21
C ASN A 135 -4.81 -5.43 -19.32
N PHE A 136 -4.97 -4.11 -19.20
CA PHE A 136 -5.53 -3.25 -20.25
C PHE A 136 -4.48 -2.58 -21.13
N LEU A 137 -3.19 -2.63 -20.73
CA LEU A 137 -2.11 -1.97 -21.45
C LEU A 137 -1.59 -2.83 -22.61
N THR A 138 -1.43 -2.22 -23.78
CA THR A 138 -0.70 -2.81 -24.89
C THR A 138 0.78 -2.42 -24.86
N SER A 139 1.63 -3.10 -25.63
CA SER A 139 3.04 -2.70 -25.78
C SER A 139 3.20 -1.27 -26.31
N LYS A 140 2.28 -0.80 -27.16
CA LYS A 140 2.28 0.58 -27.67
C LYS A 140 1.98 1.60 -26.56
N ASP A 141 1.03 1.27 -25.69
CA ASP A 141 0.67 2.11 -24.55
C ASP A 141 1.83 2.23 -23.56
N ILE A 142 2.51 1.11 -23.29
CA ILE A 142 3.70 1.06 -22.43
C ILE A 142 4.83 1.91 -23.04
N GLN A 143 5.11 1.76 -24.34
CA GLN A 143 6.12 2.57 -25.03
C GLN A 143 5.80 4.06 -24.99
N LEU A 144 4.54 4.44 -25.24
CA LEU A 144 4.07 5.82 -25.10
C LEU A 144 4.36 6.34 -23.69
N CYS A 145 3.93 5.61 -22.66
CA CYS A 145 4.12 6.03 -21.28
C CYS A 145 5.62 6.18 -20.92
N HIS A 146 6.50 5.28 -21.38
CA HIS A 146 7.95 5.41 -21.16
C HIS A 146 8.56 6.65 -21.82
N GLY A 147 8.07 7.03 -23.02
CA GLY A 147 8.46 8.27 -23.67
C GLY A 147 8.11 9.48 -22.81
N ILE A 148 6.85 9.56 -22.35
CA ILE A 148 6.37 10.64 -21.48
C ILE A 148 7.10 10.65 -20.13
N LEU A 149 7.36 9.48 -19.52
CA LEU A 149 8.12 9.36 -18.28
C LEU A 149 9.53 9.93 -18.42
N SER A 150 10.18 9.68 -19.57
CA SER A 150 11.52 10.22 -19.85
C SER A 150 11.52 11.73 -19.93
N GLU A 151 10.52 12.33 -20.58
CA GLU A 151 10.35 13.79 -20.61
C GLU A 151 10.17 14.38 -19.21
N PHE A 152 9.34 13.77 -18.36
CA PHE A 152 9.17 14.23 -16.97
C PHE A 152 10.46 14.09 -16.16
N ALA A 153 11.21 13.01 -16.35
CA ALA A 153 12.50 12.81 -15.70
C ALA A 153 13.54 13.88 -16.13
N GLU A 154 13.55 14.25 -17.41
CA GLU A 154 14.38 15.34 -17.95
C GLU A 154 13.99 16.70 -17.36
N GLN A 155 12.69 16.94 -17.17
CA GLN A 155 12.13 18.12 -16.50
C GLN A 155 12.37 18.14 -14.98
N GLY A 156 13.01 17.11 -14.42
CA GLY A 156 13.35 17.06 -12.99
C GLY A 156 12.20 16.62 -12.09
N ASN A 157 11.19 15.91 -12.61
CA ASN A 157 10.18 15.28 -11.76
C ASN A 157 10.83 14.11 -10.97
N ALA A 158 10.89 14.24 -9.65
CA ALA A 158 11.55 13.26 -8.77
C ALA A 158 10.91 11.86 -8.81
N ASP A 159 9.58 11.77 -8.92
CA ASP A 159 8.87 10.50 -8.98
C ASP A 159 9.09 9.81 -10.33
N ALA A 160 9.15 10.58 -11.42
CA ALA A 160 9.49 10.06 -12.74
C ALA A 160 10.94 9.55 -12.81
N LEU A 161 11.89 10.30 -12.23
CA LEU A 161 13.29 9.87 -12.10
C LEU A 161 13.39 8.56 -11.32
N THR A 162 12.66 8.45 -10.21
CA THR A 162 12.65 7.25 -9.38
C THR A 162 12.09 6.05 -10.14
N LEU A 163 10.91 6.18 -10.73
CA LEU A 163 10.28 5.09 -11.48
C LEU A 163 11.11 4.66 -12.70
N LYS A 164 11.75 5.61 -13.39
CA LYS A 164 12.70 5.31 -14.47
C LYS A 164 13.92 4.56 -13.96
N GLY A 165 14.45 4.92 -12.79
CA GLY A 165 15.52 4.19 -12.11
C GLY A 165 15.14 2.73 -11.82
N GLN A 166 13.90 2.48 -11.39
CA GLN A 166 13.41 1.12 -11.11
C GLN A 166 13.38 0.23 -12.36
N PHE A 167 12.96 0.77 -13.51
CA PHE A 167 13.03 0.03 -14.78
C PHE A 167 14.48 -0.26 -15.18
N LEU A 168 15.39 0.71 -15.06
CA LEU A 168 16.81 0.49 -15.33
C LEU A 168 17.43 -0.58 -14.42
N GLU A 169 17.04 -0.62 -13.15
CA GLU A 169 17.47 -1.64 -12.21
C GLU A 169 16.99 -3.04 -12.62
N GLN A 170 15.74 -3.18 -13.06
CA GLN A 170 15.19 -4.43 -13.60
C GLN A 170 15.90 -4.88 -14.88
N GLU A 171 16.37 -3.94 -15.69
CA GLU A 171 17.20 -4.18 -16.88
C GLU A 171 18.67 -4.50 -16.55
N GLY A 172 19.06 -4.45 -15.27
CA GLY A 172 20.44 -4.68 -14.82
C GLY A 172 21.37 -3.47 -14.94
N ARG A 173 20.85 -2.31 -15.35
CA ARG A 173 21.60 -1.04 -15.55
C ARG A 173 21.71 -0.25 -14.25
N LYS A 174 22.29 -0.88 -13.22
CA LYS A 174 22.33 -0.38 -11.83
C LYS A 174 23.04 0.97 -11.67
N GLU A 175 24.13 1.20 -12.38
CA GLU A 175 24.86 2.48 -12.30
C GLU A 175 24.03 3.67 -12.82
N GLU A 176 23.24 3.45 -13.86
CA GLU A 176 22.35 4.48 -14.40
C GLU A 176 21.15 4.71 -13.48
N ALA A 177 20.58 3.63 -12.94
CA ALA A 177 19.53 3.70 -11.93
C ALA A 177 19.99 4.52 -10.71
N GLN A 178 21.20 4.26 -10.20
CA GLN A 178 21.80 5.01 -9.10
C GLN A 178 21.84 6.51 -9.38
N LYS A 179 22.33 6.93 -10.55
CA LYS A 179 22.39 8.35 -10.92
C LYS A 179 21.01 9.01 -10.93
N LEU A 180 19.98 8.29 -11.40
CA LEU A 180 18.61 8.80 -11.38
C LEU A 180 18.06 8.90 -9.95
N TYR A 181 18.32 7.92 -9.10
CA TYR A 181 17.90 7.95 -7.70
C TYR A 181 18.56 9.08 -6.91
N GLU A 182 19.87 9.28 -7.09
CA GLU A 182 20.60 10.39 -6.47
C GLU A 182 20.02 11.74 -6.90
N LYS A 183 19.76 11.92 -8.20
CA LYS A 183 19.08 13.13 -8.70
C LYS A 183 17.66 13.28 -8.17
N ALA A 184 16.90 12.19 -8.05
CA ALA A 184 15.56 12.23 -7.51
C ALA A 184 15.55 12.67 -6.04
N MET A 185 16.51 12.20 -5.23
CA MET A 185 16.61 12.59 -3.82
C MET A 185 16.88 14.08 -3.62
N THR A 186 17.63 14.74 -4.52
CA THR A 186 17.88 16.18 -4.40
C THR A 186 16.68 17.03 -4.79
N LEU A 187 15.76 16.49 -5.60
CA LEU A 187 14.59 17.18 -6.11
C LEU A 187 13.31 16.87 -5.33
N LYS A 188 13.27 15.76 -4.60
CA LYS A 188 12.08 15.33 -3.86
C LYS A 188 11.81 16.27 -2.68
N ASP A 189 10.60 16.80 -2.61
CA ASP A 189 10.14 17.50 -1.42
C ASP A 189 10.02 16.51 -0.26
N THR A 190 10.74 16.79 0.82
CA THR A 190 10.74 15.97 2.04
C THR A 190 9.75 16.50 3.07
N LYS A 191 9.23 17.71 2.90
CA LYS A 191 8.25 18.25 3.83
C LYS A 191 6.93 17.52 3.61
N TYR A 192 6.38 17.02 4.71
CA TYR A 192 5.00 16.57 4.73
C TYR A 192 4.10 17.73 4.29
N ASN A 193 3.48 17.58 3.12
CA ASN A 193 2.46 18.50 2.66
C ASN A 193 1.16 17.72 2.50
N PRO A 194 0.16 17.91 3.38
CA PRO A 194 -1.11 17.21 3.30
C PRO A 194 -1.83 17.49 1.97
N ALA A 195 -1.57 18.62 1.32
CA ALA A 195 -2.09 18.95 -0.01
C ALA A 195 -1.32 18.25 -1.16
N ASN A 196 -0.06 17.82 -0.95
CA ASN A 196 0.69 17.00 -1.91
C ASN A 196 0.54 15.49 -1.65
N GLN A 197 -0.02 15.11 -0.49
CA GLN A 197 -0.42 13.75 -0.16
C GLN A 197 -1.60 13.28 -1.04
N GLU A 198 -2.15 14.18 -1.84
CA GLU A 198 -3.20 13.97 -2.84
C GLU A 198 -2.71 13.28 -4.12
N LEU A 199 -1.70 12.39 -4.03
CA LEU A 199 -1.76 11.22 -4.90
C LEU A 199 -3.01 10.48 -4.45
N LEU A 200 -4.10 10.72 -5.17
CA LEU A 200 -5.42 10.12 -4.98
C LEU A 200 -5.28 8.75 -4.35
N PRO A 201 -5.88 8.44 -3.18
CA PRO A 201 -5.69 7.18 -2.46
C PRO A 201 -5.90 5.92 -3.31
N MET A 202 -6.56 6.06 -4.47
CA MET A 202 -6.83 5.01 -5.45
C MET A 202 -5.68 4.75 -6.44
N ALA A 203 -4.71 5.66 -6.55
CA ALA A 203 -3.53 5.53 -7.40
C ALA A 203 -2.60 4.44 -6.87
N ILE A 204 -1.86 3.80 -7.78
CA ILE A 204 -0.81 2.86 -7.39
C ILE A 204 0.34 3.70 -6.82
N PRO A 205 0.80 3.41 -5.59
CA PRO A 205 1.81 4.23 -4.94
C PRO A 205 3.13 4.18 -5.72
N VAL A 206 3.77 5.35 -5.85
CA VAL A 206 5.14 5.46 -6.32
C VAL A 206 6.07 5.31 -5.12
N ILE A 207 7.09 4.45 -5.26
CA ILE A 207 8.08 4.25 -4.20
C ILE A 207 8.94 5.51 -4.10
N PRO A 208 9.12 6.11 -2.90
CA PRO A 208 9.99 7.27 -2.73
C PRO A 208 11.46 6.94 -3.08
N PRO A 209 12.26 7.93 -3.54
CA PRO A 209 13.61 7.69 -4.02
C PRO A 209 14.54 7.08 -2.96
N TRP A 210 14.41 7.47 -1.69
CA TRP A 210 15.22 6.90 -0.60
C TRP A 210 14.94 5.41 -0.37
N ASN A 211 13.69 4.96 -0.54
CA ASN A 211 13.35 3.55 -0.38
C ASN A 211 13.85 2.72 -1.56
N ALA A 212 13.68 3.22 -2.80
CA ALA A 212 14.20 2.56 -3.99
C ALA A 212 15.73 2.46 -3.95
N PHE A 213 16.40 3.58 -3.67
CA PHE A 213 17.86 3.63 -3.64
C PHE A 213 18.46 2.85 -2.46
N GLY A 214 17.89 3.01 -1.27
CA GLY A 214 18.31 2.26 -0.08
C GLY A 214 18.20 0.76 -0.32
N SER A 215 17.10 0.28 -0.89
CA SER A 215 16.91 -1.15 -1.21
C SER A 215 17.95 -1.66 -2.21
N MET A 216 18.21 -0.89 -3.28
CA MET A 216 19.23 -1.23 -4.27
C MET A 216 20.63 -1.34 -3.62
N LEU A 217 20.98 -0.42 -2.72
CA LEU A 217 22.25 -0.44 -2.00
C LEU A 217 22.34 -1.60 -1.00
N LEU A 218 21.25 -1.91 -0.29
CA LEU A 218 21.18 -3.05 0.65
C LEU A 218 21.26 -4.41 -0.05
N ALA A 219 20.88 -4.49 -1.32
CA ALA A 219 21.08 -5.70 -2.12
C ALA A 219 22.56 -5.97 -2.42
N SER A 220 23.44 -4.97 -2.28
CA SER A 220 24.89 -5.15 -2.34
C SER A 220 25.41 -5.70 -1.01
N LYS A 221 26.32 -6.68 -1.06
CA LYS A 221 26.98 -7.24 0.14
C LYS A 221 28.17 -6.40 0.62
N ASP A 222 28.46 -5.30 -0.06
CA ASP A 222 29.60 -4.43 0.22
C ASP A 222 29.34 -3.52 1.46
N PRO A 223 30.26 -3.47 2.44
CA PRO A 223 30.11 -2.61 3.61
C PRO A 223 29.94 -1.13 3.30
N ALA A 224 30.60 -0.61 2.25
CA ALA A 224 30.45 0.79 1.87
C ALA A 224 29.03 1.07 1.31
N SER A 225 28.49 0.14 0.53
CA SER A 225 27.10 0.17 0.05
C SER A 225 26.11 0.15 1.21
N ARG A 226 26.35 -0.68 2.24
CA ARG A 226 25.51 -0.72 3.46
C ARG A 226 25.55 0.60 4.22
N GLN A 227 26.74 1.20 4.39
CA GLN A 227 26.87 2.51 5.03
C GLN A 227 26.15 3.60 4.23
N ARG A 228 26.29 3.59 2.90
CA ARG A 228 25.59 4.52 2.03
C ARG A 228 24.07 4.34 2.08
N ALA A 229 23.59 3.10 2.17
CA ALA A 229 22.17 2.81 2.35
C ALA A 229 21.64 3.45 3.63
N LYS A 230 22.39 3.37 4.74
CA LYS A 230 22.04 4.02 6.00
C LYS A 230 21.86 5.53 5.81
N GLU A 231 22.81 6.22 5.18
CA GLU A 231 22.71 7.66 4.91
C GLU A 231 21.48 8.04 4.08
N VAL A 232 21.18 7.26 3.05
CA VAL A 232 20.02 7.44 2.17
C VAL A 232 18.71 7.26 2.96
N LEU A 233 18.64 6.22 3.77
CA LEU A 233 17.45 5.90 4.57
C LEU A 233 17.24 6.89 5.71
N GLU A 234 18.31 7.47 6.29
CA GLU A 234 18.22 8.55 7.28
C GLU A 234 17.54 9.80 6.72
N ILE A 235 17.74 10.11 5.43
CA ILE A 235 17.01 11.20 4.77
C ILE A 235 15.52 10.88 4.73
N GLY A 236 15.14 9.68 4.28
CA GLY A 236 13.75 9.25 4.20
C GLY A 236 13.06 9.20 5.56
N ALA A 237 13.73 8.65 6.56
CA ALA A 237 13.20 8.51 7.92
C ALA A 237 13.07 9.88 8.62
N PHE A 238 14.14 10.67 8.67
CA PHE A 238 14.15 11.87 9.51
C PHE A 238 13.57 13.11 8.83
N LYS A 239 13.68 13.22 7.50
CA LYS A 239 13.10 14.35 6.76
C LYS A 239 11.74 14.00 6.19
N GLY A 240 11.60 12.81 5.60
CA GLY A 240 10.35 12.36 4.99
C GLY A 240 9.34 11.72 5.94
N ASP A 241 9.73 11.42 7.19
CA ASP A 241 8.95 10.65 8.17
C ASP A 241 8.44 9.30 7.61
N ASP A 242 9.23 8.69 6.73
CA ASP A 242 8.82 7.50 5.98
C ASP A 242 8.89 6.23 6.86
N PRO A 243 7.78 5.49 7.06
CA PRO A 243 7.74 4.32 7.93
C PRO A 243 8.68 3.19 7.46
N LEU A 244 8.81 2.98 6.15
CA LEU A 244 9.63 1.91 5.60
C LEU A 244 11.12 2.25 5.74
N ALA A 245 11.49 3.52 5.57
CA ALA A 245 12.84 3.99 5.81
C ALA A 245 13.25 3.80 7.29
N TYR A 246 12.37 4.13 8.25
CA TYR A 246 12.60 3.84 9.67
C TYR A 246 12.79 2.34 9.93
N TYR A 247 11.97 1.49 9.32
CA TYR A 247 12.10 0.04 9.47
C TYR A 247 13.43 -0.49 8.93
N HIS A 248 13.87 -0.03 7.76
CA HIS A 248 15.16 -0.43 7.20
C HIS A 248 16.34 0.08 8.04
N LEU A 249 16.27 1.30 8.59
CA LEU A 249 17.28 1.79 9.55
C LEU A 249 17.35 0.92 10.79
N ALA A 250 16.20 0.56 11.38
CA ALA A 250 16.17 -0.34 12.53
C ALA A 250 16.83 -1.68 12.20
N SER A 251 16.55 -2.23 11.01
CA SER A 251 17.12 -3.51 10.54
C SER A 251 18.64 -3.48 10.31
N LEU A 252 19.24 -2.29 10.24
CA LEU A 252 20.69 -2.11 10.07
C LEU A 252 21.45 -2.05 11.40
N GLU A 253 20.77 -1.83 12.51
CA GLU A 253 21.34 -1.81 13.87
C GLU A 253 21.57 -3.24 14.38
N ASP A 254 22.47 -3.42 15.36
CA ASP A 254 22.88 -4.72 15.90
C ASP A 254 21.84 -5.38 16.85
N GLY A 255 20.55 -5.22 16.54
CA GLY A 255 19.43 -5.81 17.26
C GLY A 255 19.22 -5.28 18.68
N GLN A 256 17.98 -4.92 19.02
CA GLN A 256 17.57 -4.55 20.38
C GLN A 256 18.36 -3.42 21.06
N THR A 257 19.08 -2.57 20.31
CA THR A 257 19.70 -1.34 20.83
C THR A 257 18.65 -0.24 21.06
N GLY A 258 19.01 0.83 21.77
CA GLY A 258 18.15 1.99 21.94
C GLY A 258 17.78 2.68 20.62
N ASN A 259 18.68 2.69 19.64
CA ASN A 259 18.40 3.19 18.29
C ASN A 259 17.45 2.26 17.52
N TRP A 260 17.67 0.95 17.60
CA TRP A 260 16.76 -0.04 17.03
C TRP A 260 15.33 0.19 17.55
N LEU A 261 15.16 0.28 18.87
CA LEU A 261 13.84 0.47 19.48
C LEU A 261 13.21 1.79 19.04
N LYS A 262 13.99 2.88 19.01
CA LYS A 262 13.53 4.20 18.55
C LYS A 262 13.00 4.15 17.12
N PHE A 263 13.78 3.61 16.18
CA PHE A 263 13.40 3.56 14.77
C PHE A 263 12.26 2.58 14.52
N MET A 264 12.30 1.40 15.15
CA MET A 264 11.23 0.43 15.03
C MET A 264 9.91 1.02 15.55
N THR A 265 9.92 1.70 16.70
CA THR A 265 8.73 2.37 17.27
C THR A 265 8.16 3.42 16.33
N LYS A 266 9.01 4.19 15.65
CA LYS A 266 8.55 5.14 14.63
C LYS A 266 7.90 4.44 13.45
N ALA A 267 8.52 3.39 12.90
CA ALA A 267 7.93 2.61 11.81
C ALA A 267 6.57 1.99 12.21
N ALA A 268 6.49 1.39 13.40
CA ALA A 268 5.27 0.76 13.90
C ALA A 268 4.15 1.78 14.14
N ALA A 269 4.45 2.91 14.80
CA ALA A 269 3.49 3.98 15.04
C ALA A 269 2.96 4.60 13.72
N SER A 270 3.79 4.63 12.68
CA SER A 270 3.42 5.08 11.33
C SER A 270 2.75 3.98 10.48
N GLY A 271 2.42 2.82 11.06
CA GLY A 271 1.56 1.83 10.43
C GLY A 271 2.28 0.62 9.81
N HIS A 272 3.59 0.47 9.95
CA HIS A 272 4.35 -0.64 9.38
C HIS A 272 4.13 -1.95 10.15
N ALA A 273 3.40 -2.91 9.55
CA ALA A 273 2.93 -4.11 10.25
C ALA A 273 4.04 -5.02 10.78
N VAL A 274 5.14 -5.19 10.02
CA VAL A 274 6.29 -5.98 10.50
C VAL A 274 6.96 -5.30 11.69
N ALA A 275 7.04 -3.97 11.69
CA ALA A 275 7.64 -3.24 12.81
C ALA A 275 6.80 -3.36 14.09
N MET A 276 5.46 -3.34 13.95
CA MET A 276 4.54 -3.62 15.06
C MET A 276 4.81 -4.99 15.67
N TYR A 277 4.97 -6.02 14.83
CA TYR A 277 5.29 -7.38 15.28
C TYR A 277 6.65 -7.46 15.98
N GLU A 278 7.70 -6.87 15.41
CA GLU A 278 9.05 -6.87 16.02
C GLU A 278 9.06 -6.17 17.38
N ILE A 279 8.32 -5.08 17.54
CA ILE A 279 8.16 -4.39 18.83
C ILE A 279 7.38 -5.24 19.82
N ALA A 280 6.31 -5.89 19.36
CA ALA A 280 5.52 -6.77 20.21
C ALA A 280 6.41 -7.88 20.79
N ASN A 281 7.20 -8.54 19.94
CA ASN A 281 8.19 -9.53 20.36
C ASN A 281 9.21 -8.97 21.33
N PHE A 282 9.72 -7.76 21.06
CA PHE A 282 10.64 -7.11 21.98
C PHE A 282 10.02 -6.91 23.36
N TYR A 283 8.80 -6.37 23.46
CA TYR A 283 8.16 -6.15 24.76
C TYR A 283 7.73 -7.43 25.46
N ALA A 284 7.32 -8.46 24.71
CA ALA A 284 7.02 -9.79 25.27
C ALA A 284 8.27 -10.39 25.92
N ASN A 285 9.43 -10.23 25.29
CA ASN A 285 10.71 -10.72 25.79
C ASN A 285 11.39 -9.79 26.80
N ALA A 286 10.96 -8.53 26.90
CA ALA A 286 11.59 -7.53 27.77
C ALA A 286 11.33 -7.71 29.25
N SER A 287 10.41 -8.59 29.64
CA SER A 287 10.07 -8.82 31.04
C SER A 287 10.09 -10.30 31.39
N SER A 288 10.85 -10.66 32.43
CA SER A 288 10.81 -11.95 33.11
C SER A 288 10.44 -11.72 34.57
N ASP A 289 9.37 -12.34 35.05
CA ASP A 289 8.89 -12.24 36.46
C ASP A 289 8.67 -10.80 36.96
N GLY A 290 8.17 -9.93 36.08
CA GLY A 290 7.92 -8.51 36.40
C GLY A 290 9.20 -7.67 36.53
N LYS A 291 10.36 -8.23 36.17
CA LYS A 291 11.63 -7.52 36.05
C LYS A 291 12.08 -7.52 34.60
N LEU A 292 12.89 -6.52 34.27
CA LEU A 292 13.55 -6.43 32.99
C LEU A 292 14.40 -7.67 32.72
N ASN A 293 14.25 -8.26 31.54
CA ASN A 293 15.01 -9.45 31.16
C ASN A 293 16.52 -9.12 31.06
N PRO A 294 17.39 -9.80 31.84
CA PRO A 294 18.83 -9.53 31.83
C PRO A 294 19.53 -9.88 30.50
N SER A 295 18.87 -10.62 29.60
CA SER A 295 19.44 -10.95 28.28
C SER A 295 19.38 -9.77 27.30
N ILE A 296 18.65 -8.70 27.62
CA ILE A 296 18.58 -7.51 26.76
C ILE A 296 19.86 -6.70 26.94
N PRO A 297 20.66 -6.49 25.86
CA PRO A 297 21.85 -5.65 25.94
C PRO A 297 21.46 -4.22 26.29
N MET A 298 22.03 -3.69 27.38
CA MET A 298 21.68 -2.35 27.86
C MET A 298 22.69 -1.30 27.44
N ASP A 299 22.29 -0.46 26.48
CA ASP A 299 22.89 0.85 26.27
C ASP A 299 22.14 1.93 27.08
N SER A 300 22.72 3.13 27.15
CA SER A 300 22.16 4.24 27.94
C SER A 300 20.83 4.75 27.38
N ILE A 301 20.63 4.68 26.06
CA ILE A 301 19.39 5.10 25.38
C ILE A 301 18.27 4.13 25.73
N LEU A 302 18.54 2.83 25.64
CA LEU A 302 17.60 1.76 25.94
C LEU A 302 17.24 1.75 27.42
N THR A 303 18.24 1.87 28.30
CA THR A 303 18.01 1.99 29.76
C THR A 303 17.04 3.13 30.07
N LYS A 304 17.23 4.29 29.44
CA LYS A 304 16.32 5.43 29.60
C LYS A 304 14.93 5.13 29.03
N ALA A 305 14.86 4.56 27.83
CA ALA A 305 13.60 4.23 27.14
C ALA A 305 12.78 3.17 27.89
N LEU A 306 13.43 2.28 28.65
CA LEU A 306 12.82 1.20 29.40
C LEU A 306 12.69 1.47 30.91
N SER A 307 13.13 2.66 31.38
CA SER A 307 13.03 3.03 32.80
C SER A 307 11.60 2.96 33.36
N TRP A 308 10.60 3.13 32.50
CA TRP A 308 9.20 2.95 32.88
C TRP A 308 8.87 1.48 33.19
N LEU A 309 9.47 0.49 32.52
CA LEU A 309 9.23 -0.94 32.76
C LEU A 309 9.54 -1.32 34.22
N ALA A 310 10.59 -0.71 34.80
CA ALA A 310 10.98 -0.94 36.18
C ALA A 310 9.98 -0.37 37.21
N ASN A 311 9.15 0.59 36.81
CA ASN A 311 8.23 1.32 37.68
C ASN A 311 6.74 1.07 37.35
N TRP A 312 6.46 0.33 36.28
CA TRP A 312 5.10 0.05 35.83
C TRP A 312 4.48 -1.12 36.58
N LYS A 313 3.14 -1.21 36.57
CA LYS A 313 2.41 -2.34 37.13
C LYS A 313 2.91 -3.67 36.54
N SER A 314 3.00 -4.70 37.37
CA SER A 314 3.32 -6.07 36.94
C SER A 314 2.48 -6.47 35.71
N GLY A 315 3.11 -7.07 34.70
CA GLY A 315 2.47 -7.48 33.44
C GLY A 315 2.27 -6.37 32.39
N GLY A 316 2.61 -5.11 32.68
CA GLY A 316 2.55 -4.00 31.72
C GLY A 316 3.25 -4.24 30.36
N PRO A 317 4.46 -4.84 30.32
CA PRO A 317 5.19 -5.05 29.07
C PRO A 317 4.48 -6.08 28.16
N LEU A 318 3.96 -7.15 28.75
CA LEU A 318 3.21 -8.17 28.02
C LEU A 318 1.89 -7.62 27.46
N ARG A 319 1.20 -6.75 28.21
CA ARG A 319 0.01 -6.06 27.71
C ARG A 319 0.34 -5.15 26.53
N LEU A 320 1.45 -4.40 26.61
CA LEU A 320 1.89 -3.57 25.48
C LEU A 320 2.26 -4.42 24.27
N ALA A 321 2.90 -5.57 24.47
CA ALA A 321 3.17 -6.54 23.41
C ALA A 321 1.87 -7.01 22.75
N GLN A 322 0.87 -7.40 23.54
CA GLN A 322 -0.44 -7.80 23.04
C GLN A 322 -1.09 -6.69 22.19
N GLU A 323 -1.09 -5.44 22.66
CA GLU A 323 -1.65 -4.31 21.90
C GLU A 323 -0.96 -4.13 20.53
N TRP A 324 0.37 -4.29 20.47
CA TRP A 324 1.10 -4.24 19.20
C TRP A 324 0.84 -5.45 18.30
N PHE A 325 0.73 -6.66 18.85
CA PHE A 325 0.33 -7.83 18.08
C PHE A 325 -1.09 -7.65 17.50
N GLU A 326 -2.04 -7.11 18.28
CA GLU A 326 -3.39 -6.81 17.81
C GLU A 326 -3.38 -5.80 16.64
N LEU A 327 -2.56 -4.75 16.72
CA LEU A 327 -2.42 -3.77 15.63
C LEU A 327 -1.83 -4.42 14.37
N ALA A 328 -0.80 -5.25 14.50
CA ALA A 328 -0.21 -5.99 13.39
C ALA A 328 -1.21 -6.99 12.77
N ALA A 329 -1.96 -7.71 13.61
CA ALA A 329 -3.00 -8.64 13.19
C ALA A 329 -4.14 -7.94 12.44
N ARG A 330 -4.59 -6.76 12.90
CA ARG A 330 -5.59 -5.94 12.18
C ARG A 330 -5.11 -5.47 10.80
N LYS A 331 -3.80 -5.39 10.59
CA LYS A 331 -3.18 -5.12 9.28
C LYS A 331 -3.03 -6.39 8.41
N GLY A 332 -3.47 -7.55 8.89
CA GLY A 332 -3.40 -8.83 8.20
C GLY A 332 -2.07 -9.58 8.35
N TYR A 333 -1.22 -9.20 9.32
CA TYR A 333 0.07 -9.86 9.52
C TYR A 333 -0.08 -11.16 10.31
N LYS A 334 -0.11 -12.30 9.61
CA LYS A 334 -0.40 -13.62 10.20
C LYS A 334 0.60 -14.08 11.29
N PRO A 335 1.91 -13.74 11.24
CA PRO A 335 2.80 -14.05 12.36
C PRO A 335 2.37 -13.39 13.68
N ALA A 336 1.81 -12.17 13.65
CA ALA A 336 1.26 -11.57 14.87
C ALA A 336 -0.03 -12.26 15.34
N MET A 337 -0.82 -12.78 14.40
CA MET A 337 -2.05 -13.51 14.74
C MET A 337 -1.74 -14.80 15.51
N ILE A 338 -0.71 -15.56 15.13
CA ILE A 338 -0.39 -16.81 15.83
C ILE A 338 0.10 -16.55 17.27
N GLU A 339 0.91 -15.50 17.47
CA GLU A 339 1.33 -15.07 18.81
C GLU A 339 0.12 -14.67 19.68
N LEU A 340 -0.89 -14.00 19.10
CA LEU A 340 -2.14 -13.70 19.82
C LEU A 340 -2.92 -14.97 20.18
N VAL A 341 -2.97 -15.95 19.29
CA VAL A 341 -3.63 -17.24 19.57
C VAL A 341 -2.99 -17.87 20.79
N ASP A 342 -1.67 -17.95 20.84
CA ASP A 342 -0.94 -18.55 21.97
C ASP A 342 -1.16 -17.77 23.26
N LEU A 343 -1.11 -16.43 23.21
CA LEU A 343 -1.42 -15.56 24.35
C LEU A 343 -2.86 -15.75 24.85
N TYR A 344 -3.84 -15.84 23.95
CA TYR A 344 -5.24 -16.02 24.32
C TYR A 344 -5.54 -17.42 24.85
N GLU A 345 -4.87 -18.45 24.35
CA GLU A 345 -4.98 -19.81 24.88
C GLU A 345 -4.47 -19.89 26.33
N VAL A 346 -3.32 -19.30 26.62
CA VAL A 346 -2.75 -19.26 27.99
C VAL A 346 -3.68 -18.54 28.96
N ASN A 347 -4.36 -17.49 28.51
CA ASN A 347 -5.30 -16.72 29.32
C ASN A 347 -6.73 -17.28 29.34
N GLY A 348 -7.02 -18.35 28.59
CA GLY A 348 -8.34 -18.96 28.54
C GLY A 348 -9.40 -18.19 27.75
N TYR A 349 -9.01 -17.24 26.89
CA TYR A 349 -9.93 -16.45 26.06
C TYR A 349 -10.34 -17.21 24.79
N ALA A 350 -11.15 -18.25 24.97
CA ALA A 350 -11.52 -19.18 23.90
C ALA A 350 -12.25 -18.53 22.71
N ASP A 351 -13.04 -17.49 22.95
CA ASP A 351 -13.74 -16.71 21.93
C ASP A 351 -12.76 -15.94 21.03
N MET A 352 -11.79 -15.28 21.64
CA MET A 352 -10.75 -14.53 20.94
C MET A 352 -9.83 -15.46 20.12
N VAL A 353 -9.48 -16.63 20.66
CA VAL A 353 -8.74 -17.68 19.92
C VAL A 353 -9.47 -18.06 18.64
N VAL A 354 -10.78 -18.37 18.72
CA VAL A 354 -11.58 -18.75 17.55
C VAL A 354 -11.63 -17.61 16.54
N ALA A 355 -11.88 -16.37 16.98
CA ALA A 355 -11.97 -15.22 16.10
C ALA A 355 -10.67 -14.96 15.31
N VAL A 356 -9.51 -15.07 15.97
CA VAL A 356 -8.21 -14.90 15.30
C VAL A 356 -7.94 -16.03 14.32
N LEU A 357 -8.18 -17.30 14.71
CA LEU A 357 -7.98 -18.45 13.83
C LEU A 357 -8.91 -18.40 12.61
N GLU A 358 -10.16 -17.99 12.77
CA GLU A 358 -11.11 -17.81 11.66
C GLU A 358 -10.61 -16.78 10.65
N ASN A 359 -10.11 -15.64 11.13
CA ASN A 359 -9.48 -14.61 10.30
C ASN A 359 -8.24 -15.17 9.57
N MET A 360 -7.39 -15.93 10.25
CA MET A 360 -6.20 -16.54 9.64
C MET A 360 -6.52 -17.49 8.49
N VAL A 361 -7.62 -18.26 8.58
CA VAL A 361 -7.99 -19.24 7.56
C VAL A 361 -8.79 -18.66 6.39
N GLU A 362 -9.17 -17.38 6.47
CA GLU A 362 -9.79 -16.68 5.34
C GLU A 362 -8.89 -16.79 4.10
N PRO A 363 -9.45 -17.26 2.97
CA PRO A 363 -8.68 -17.39 1.75
C PRO A 363 -8.19 -16.01 1.30
N PRO A 364 -6.97 -15.91 0.74
CA PRO A 364 -6.51 -14.66 0.18
C PRO A 364 -7.45 -14.20 -0.94
N ALA A 365 -7.57 -12.89 -1.13
CA ALA A 365 -8.39 -12.33 -2.20
C ALA A 365 -8.06 -12.99 -3.56
N LYS A 366 -9.08 -13.21 -4.40
CA LYS A 366 -8.93 -13.91 -5.70
C LYS A 366 -7.69 -13.43 -6.47
N GLY A 367 -6.80 -14.37 -6.79
CA GLY A 367 -5.56 -14.11 -7.52
C GLY A 367 -4.37 -13.65 -6.66
N LYS A 368 -4.51 -13.59 -5.33
CA LYS A 368 -3.38 -13.46 -4.41
C LYS A 368 -2.93 -14.84 -3.94
N VAL A 369 -1.62 -15.01 -3.85
CA VAL A 369 -1.01 -16.17 -3.21
C VAL A 369 -0.95 -15.91 -1.71
N GLU A 370 -1.26 -16.94 -0.93
CA GLU A 370 -1.09 -16.89 0.52
C GLU A 370 0.40 -16.70 0.87
N THR A 371 0.72 -15.65 1.64
CA THR A 371 2.10 -15.34 2.03
C THR A 371 2.61 -16.26 3.13
N TRP A 372 1.72 -16.77 4.00
CA TRP A 372 2.07 -17.65 5.10
C TRP A 372 1.28 -18.97 5.07
N PRO A 373 1.47 -19.82 4.04
CA PRO A 373 0.67 -21.03 3.86
C PRO A 373 0.83 -22.03 5.01
N ALA A 374 2.01 -22.07 5.63
CA ALA A 374 2.27 -22.89 6.81
C ALA A 374 1.41 -22.45 8.01
N LEU A 375 1.40 -21.15 8.34
CA LEU A 375 0.59 -20.60 9.45
C LEU A 375 -0.91 -20.77 9.20
N VAL A 376 -1.36 -20.66 7.95
CA VAL A 376 -2.77 -20.95 7.60
C VAL A 376 -3.13 -22.41 7.81
N THR A 377 -2.21 -23.32 7.47
CA THR A 377 -2.41 -24.76 7.68
C THR A 377 -2.50 -25.07 9.17
N GLU A 378 -1.56 -24.54 9.96
CA GLU A 378 -1.60 -24.64 11.42
C GLU A 378 -2.91 -24.10 12.01
N ALA A 379 -3.35 -22.93 11.56
CA ALA A 379 -4.60 -22.35 12.02
C ALA A 379 -5.83 -23.23 11.70
N ARG A 380 -5.86 -23.86 10.52
CA ARG A 380 -6.93 -24.82 10.15
C ARG A 380 -6.95 -26.05 11.03
N GLU A 381 -5.78 -26.54 11.43
CA GLU A 381 -5.66 -27.70 12.32
C GLU A 381 -6.09 -27.37 13.75
N ARG A 382 -5.77 -26.17 14.26
CA ARG A 382 -6.12 -25.72 15.62
C ARG A 382 -7.60 -25.32 15.78
N LEU A 383 -8.22 -24.78 14.73
CA LEU A 383 -9.56 -24.18 14.79
C LEU A 383 -10.68 -25.12 15.29
N PRO A 384 -10.77 -26.41 14.88
CA PRO A 384 -11.78 -27.33 15.39
C PRO A 384 -11.71 -27.52 16.91
N ALA A 385 -10.49 -27.68 17.45
CA ALA A 385 -10.28 -27.84 18.89
C ALA A 385 -10.64 -26.56 19.66
N ALA A 386 -10.26 -25.39 19.14
CA ALA A 386 -10.63 -24.10 19.73
C ALA A 386 -12.16 -23.92 19.80
N ARG A 387 -12.89 -24.25 18.73
CA ARG A 387 -14.36 -24.19 18.69
C ARG A 387 -15.00 -25.15 19.71
N ALA A 388 -14.45 -26.34 19.88
CA ALA A 388 -14.93 -27.29 20.89
C ALA A 388 -14.76 -26.76 22.32
N ARG A 389 -13.62 -26.12 22.62
CA ARG A 389 -13.36 -25.48 23.92
C ARG A 389 -14.34 -24.33 24.19
N LEU A 390 -14.56 -23.44 23.21
CA LEU A 390 -15.53 -22.34 23.32
C LEU A 390 -16.96 -22.86 23.56
N LYS A 391 -17.38 -23.91 22.84
CA LYS A 391 -18.69 -24.52 23.06
C LYS A 391 -18.82 -25.09 24.48
N ALA A 392 -17.75 -25.69 25.02
CA ALA A 392 -17.75 -26.25 26.36
C ALA A 392 -17.75 -25.18 27.46
N SER A 393 -17.14 -24.01 27.24
CA SER A 393 -17.21 -22.90 28.20
C SER A 393 -18.61 -22.29 28.25
N LEU A 394 -19.23 -22.07 27.09
CA LEU A 394 -20.61 -21.54 27.00
C LEU A 394 -21.68 -22.49 27.58
N ALA A 395 -21.39 -23.78 27.69
CA ALA A 395 -22.32 -24.76 28.28
C ALA A 395 -22.22 -24.85 29.82
N LYS A 396 -21.21 -24.23 30.42
CA LYS A 396 -21.00 -24.20 31.88
C LYS A 396 -21.56 -22.94 32.55
N GLU A 397 -21.85 -21.92 31.75
CA GLU A 397 -22.58 -20.70 32.15
C GLU A 397 -24.08 -20.94 32.04
#